data_AF-A0A7X7MMG3-F1
#
_entry.id   AF-A0A7X7MMG3-F1
#
_cell.length_a   1.000
_cell.length_b   1.000
_cell.length_c   1.000
_cell.angle_alpha   90.00
_cell.angle_beta   90.00
_cell.angle_gamma   90.00
#
_symmetry.space_group_name_H-M   'P 1'
#
loop_
_entity.id
_entity.type
_entity.pdbx_description
1 polymer ?
#
loop_
_entity_poly.entity_id
_entity_poly.type
_entity_poly.pdbx_seq_one_letter_code
_entity_poly.pdbx_strand_id
1 'polypeptide(L)' 'MRCVCGHQVDFMRGCMGGPAPCANLDYSQRLNEVVMLGVAAIAEDSGDEIRWDTMAGCFTNKESANMFLKHRYRKGWEI' A
#
# COMPACT_ATOMS: atom_id res chain seq x y z
N MET A 1 15.72 -10.33 3.79
CA MET A 1 16.58 -9.61 4.75
C MET A 1 16.25 -10.11 6.14
N ARG A 2 17.21 -10.63 6.91
CA ARG A 2 16.93 -11.19 8.25
C ARG A 2 17.23 -10.12 9.30
N CYS A 3 16.23 -9.71 10.06
CA CYS A 3 16.41 -8.82 11.21
C CYS A 3 17.09 -9.61 12.33
N VAL A 4 18.35 -9.25 12.65
CA VAL A 4 19.18 -9.97 13.65
C VAL A 4 18.89 -9.46 15.07
N CYS A 5 18.41 -8.22 15.20
CA CYS A 5 17.91 -7.65 16.45
C CYS A 5 16.37 -7.60 16.46
N GLY A 6 15.76 -7.03 17.51
CA GLY A 6 14.34 -6.67 17.45
C GLY A 6 14.07 -5.64 16.35
N HIS A 7 12.91 -5.73 15.69
CA HIS A 7 12.51 -4.82 14.62
C HIS A 7 12.53 -3.33 15.02
N GLN A 8 12.28 -2.99 16.28
CA GLN A 8 12.39 -1.62 16.78
C GLN A 8 13.84 -1.13 16.80
N VAL A 9 14.78 -2.01 17.17
CA VAL A 9 16.22 -1.70 17.19
C VAL A 9 16.76 -1.54 15.78
N ASP A 10 16.28 -2.36 14.85
CA ASP A 10 16.61 -2.26 13.42
C ASP A 10 16.13 -0.94 12.82
N PHE A 11 14.89 -0.54 13.13
CA PHE A 11 14.34 0.76 12.74
C PHE A 11 15.17 1.92 13.31
N MET A 12 15.46 1.93 14.62
CA MET A 12 16.28 2.98 15.25
C MET A 12 17.65 3.11 14.59
N ARG A 13 18.31 2.00 14.25
CA ARG A 13 19.61 2.00 13.56
C ARG A 13 19.52 2.62 12.17
N GLY A 14 18.48 2.28 11.41
CA GLY A 14 18.20 2.91 10.12
C GLY A 14 18.03 4.43 10.22
N CYS A 15 17.29 4.90 11.23
CA CYS A 15 17.11 6.34 11.48
C CYS A 15 18.41 7.07 11.82
N MET A 16 19.39 6.39 12.43
CA MET A 16 20.71 6.95 12.75
C MET A 16 21.70 6.91 11.56
N GLY A 17 21.23 6.60 10.35
CA GLY A 17 22.07 6.52 9.15
C GLY A 17 22.77 5.16 8.97
N GLY A 18 22.33 4.14 9.71
CA GLY A 18 22.74 2.76 9.47
C GLY A 18 22.12 2.16 8.19
N PRO A 19 22.28 0.84 7.98
CA PRO A 19 21.65 0.14 6.86
C PRO A 19 20.13 0.32 6.84
N ALA A 20 19.53 0.18 5.66
CA ALA A 20 18.08 0.24 5.51
C ALA A 20 17.39 -0.82 6.41
N PRO A 21 16.32 -0.44 7.14
CA PRO A 21 15.62 -1.37 8.02
C PRO A 21 14.91 -2.45 7.21
N CYS A 22 14.64 -3.59 7.85
CA CYS A 22 14.05 -4.77 7.22
C CYS A 22 12.63 -4.52 6.68
N ALA A 23 11.92 -3.53 7.23
CA ALA A 23 10.58 -3.10 6.82
C ALA A 23 10.59 -1.73 6.11
N ASN A 24 11.63 -1.46 5.33
CA ASN A 24 11.72 -0.25 4.50
C ASN A 24 10.57 -0.13 3.48
N LEU A 25 10.45 1.03 2.85
CA LEU A 25 9.37 1.30 1.90
C LEU A 25 9.43 0.39 0.66
N ASP A 26 10.61 0.07 0.11
CA ASP A 26 10.73 -0.82 -1.07
C ASP A 26 10.07 -2.18 -0.86
N TYR A 27 10.16 -2.72 0.36
CA TYR A 27 9.45 -3.92 0.76
C TYR A 27 8.00 -3.65 1.19
N SER A 28 7.81 -2.77 2.17
CA SER A 28 6.53 -2.58 2.86
C SER A 28 5.47 -1.95 1.96
N GLN A 29 5.84 -1.10 1.00
CA GLN A 29 4.89 -0.44 0.11
C GLN A 29 4.14 -1.45 -0.78
N ARG A 30 4.85 -2.45 -1.31
CA ARG A 30 4.27 -3.49 -2.18
C ARG A 30 3.33 -4.39 -1.41
N LEU A 31 3.68 -4.72 -0.16
CA LEU A 31 2.79 -5.47 0.72
C LEU A 31 1.52 -4.67 1.04
N ASN A 32 1.67 -3.38 1.33
CA ASN A 32 0.53 -2.50 1.58
C ASN A 32 -0.39 -2.37 0.35
N GLU A 33 0.18 -2.30 -0.85
CA GLU A 33 -0.59 -2.28 -2.10
C GLU A 33 -1.51 -3.50 -2.20
N VAL A 34 -1.00 -4.71 -1.98
CA VAL A 34 -1.81 -5.94 -2.01
C VAL A 34 -2.96 -5.90 -1.00
N VAL A 35 -2.70 -5.42 0.22
CA VAL A 35 -3.74 -5.26 1.26
C VAL A 35 -4.81 -4.27 0.81
N MET A 36 -4.41 -3.12 0.26
CA MET A 36 -5.34 -2.08 -0.21
C MET A 36 -6.20 -2.56 -1.39
N LEU A 37 -5.64 -3.35 -2.31
CA LEU A 37 -6.40 -3.97 -3.39
C LEU A 37 -7.47 -4.94 -2.85
N GLY A 38 -7.16 -5.69 -1.81
CA GLY A 38 -8.14 -6.54 -1.12
C GLY A 38 -9.28 -5.73 -0.48
N VAL A 39 -8.95 -4.61 0.17
CA VAL A 39 -9.96 -3.70 0.74
C VAL A 39 -10.85 -3.11 -0.36
N ALA A 40 -10.27 -2.69 -1.48
CA ALA A 40 -11.02 -2.16 -2.62
C ALA A 40 -11.95 -3.23 -3.23
N ALA A 41 -11.49 -4.48 -3.32
CA ALA A 41 -12.32 -5.59 -3.80
C ALA A 41 -13.53 -5.86 -2.89
N ILE A 42 -13.32 -5.83 -1.56
CA ILE A 42 -14.41 -5.98 -0.58
C ILE A 42 -15.38 -4.78 -0.67
N ALA A 43 -14.87 -3.56 -0.82
CA ALA A 43 -15.70 -2.35 -0.88
C ALA A 43 -16.52 -2.25 -2.16
N GLU A 44 -16.00 -2.76 -3.29
CA GLU A 44 -16.73 -2.85 -4.55
C GLU A 44 -17.91 -3.83 -4.46
N ASP A 45 -17.79 -4.89 -3.65
CA ASP A 45 -18.86 -5.83 -3.28
C ASP A 45 -19.67 -6.41 -4.45
N SER A 46 -19.09 -6.45 -5.65
CA SER A 46 -19.78 -6.90 -6.86
C SER A 46 -19.81 -8.43 -7.01
N GLY A 47 -18.94 -9.15 -6.29
CA GLY A 47 -18.70 -10.58 -6.50
C GLY A 47 -17.91 -10.92 -7.77
N ASP A 48 -17.59 -9.92 -8.60
CA ASP A 48 -16.82 -10.07 -9.83
C ASP A 48 -15.30 -10.12 -9.55
N GLU A 49 -14.56 -10.80 -10.43
CA GLU A 49 -13.11 -10.65 -10.48
C GLU A 49 -12.75 -9.24 -10.96
N ILE A 50 -11.97 -8.49 -10.17
CA ILE A 50 -11.40 -7.21 -10.57
C ILE A 50 -9.91 -7.36 -10.89
N ARG A 51 -9.45 -6.69 -11.95
CA ARG A 51 -8.09 -6.81 -12.49
C ARG A 51 -7.32 -5.52 -12.29
N TRP A 52 -6.18 -5.63 -11.63
CA TRP A 52 -5.29 -4.52 -11.32
C TRP A 52 -4.16 -4.41 -12.34
N ASP A 53 -3.93 -3.22 -12.87
CA ASP A 53 -2.72 -2.87 -13.61
C ASP A 53 -1.79 -2.04 -12.71
N THR A 54 -0.68 -2.63 -12.29
CA THR A 54 0.31 -1.99 -11.41
C THR A 54 1.03 -0.82 -12.07
N MET A 55 1.15 -0.81 -13.39
CA MET A 55 1.82 0.27 -14.12
C MET A 55 0.88 1.46 -14.33
N ALA A 56 -0.39 1.18 -14.65
CA ALA A 56 -1.40 2.22 -14.80
C ALA A 56 -1.92 2.73 -13.43
N GLY A 57 -1.84 1.90 -12.38
CA GLY A 57 -2.34 2.22 -11.06
C GLY A 57 -3.87 2.26 -10.98
N CYS A 58 -4.56 1.39 -11.73
CA CYS A 58 -6.02 1.32 -11.76
C CYS A 58 -6.55 -0.08 -12.02
N PHE A 59 -7.84 -0.28 -11.70
CA PHE A 59 -8.61 -1.43 -12.12
C PHE A 59 -9.06 -1.25 -13.58
N THR A 60 -8.75 -2.23 -14.44
CA THR A 60 -8.94 -2.12 -15.89
C THR A 60 -10.30 -2.61 -16.38
N ASN A 61 -10.97 -3.46 -15.59
CA ASN A 61 -12.24 -4.09 -15.96
C ASN A 61 -13.43 -3.68 -15.08
N LYS A 62 -13.20 -2.82 -14.08
CA LYS A 62 -14.24 -2.37 -13.14
C LYS A 62 -13.98 -0.93 -12.72
N GLU A 63 -14.52 0.01 -13.48
CA GLU A 63 -14.23 1.43 -13.27
C GLU A 63 -14.80 1.97 -11.96
N SER A 64 -15.91 1.41 -11.46
CA SER A 64 -16.47 1.71 -10.13
C SER A 64 -15.46 1.49 -9.02
N ALA A 65 -14.67 0.42 -9.08
CA ALA A 65 -13.69 0.08 -8.05
C ALA A 65 -12.57 1.13 -7.92
N ASN A 66 -12.28 1.90 -8.98
CA ASN A 66 -11.27 2.97 -8.95
C ASN A 66 -11.63 4.11 -7.99
N MET A 67 -12.92 4.26 -7.63
CA MET A 67 -13.34 5.26 -6.64
C MET A 67 -12.74 5.00 -5.25
N PHE A 68 -12.39 3.75 -4.93
CA PHE A 68 -11.83 3.36 -3.64
C PHE A 68 -10.30 3.57 -3.55
N LEU A 69 -9.64 3.85 -4.68
CA LEU A 69 -8.20 4.13 -4.74
C LEU A 69 -7.83 5.55 -4.27
N LYS A 70 -8.83 6.42 -4.15
CA LYS A 70 -8.64 7.82 -3.78
C LYS A 70 -9.38 8.12 -2.47
N HIS A 71 -8.68 8.82 -1.58
CA HIS A 71 -9.32 9.35 -0.39
C HIS A 71 -10.03 10.67 -0.70
N ARG A 72 -11.22 10.87 -0.13
CA ARG A 72 -11.90 12.16 -0.17
C ARG A 72 -11.39 13.02 0.96
N TYR A 73 -10.57 14.01 0.64
CA TYR A 73 -10.07 14.96 1.62
C TYR A 73 -11.15 15.97 2.01
N ARG A 74 -11.08 16.43 3.27
CA ARG A 74 -11.90 17.55 3.74
C ARG A 74 -11.43 18.84 3.06
N LYS A 75 -12.36 19.77 2.83
CA LYS A 75 -12.04 21.11 2.32
C LYS A 75 -10.94 21.79 3.14
N GLY A 76 -9.89 22.26 2.48
CA GLY A 76 -8.71 22.89 3.09
C GLY A 76 -7.58 21.92 3.49
N TRP A 77 -7.72 20.64 3.14
CA TRP A 77 -6.72 19.58 3.36
C TRP A 77 -6.46 18.78 2.08
N GLU A 78 -6.69 19.39 0.92
CA GLU A 78 -6.39 18.79 -0.37
C GLU A 78 -4.87 18.61 -0.55
N ILE A 79 -4.45 17.45 -1.08
CA ILE A 79 -3.06 17.11 -1.43
C ILE A 79 -2.85 17.33 -2.92
#